data_AF-A0A8D6U3Q9-F1
#
_entry.id   AF-A0A8D6U3Q9-F1
#
_cell.length_a   1.000
_cell.length_b   1.000
_cell.length_c   1.000
_cell.angle_alpha   90.00
_cell.angle_beta   90.00
_cell.angle_gamma   90.00
#
_symmetry.space_group_name_H-M   'P 1'
#
loop_
_entity.id
_entity.type
_entity.pdbx_description
1 polymer ?
#
loop_
_entity_poly.entity_id
_entity_poly.type
_entity_poly.pdbx_seq_one_letter_code
_entity_poly.pdbx_strand_id
1 'polypeptide(L)'
;MKLTYEDKVQIYELRKQGESFIRLSNQFGVNISGLKYMVKLIDRYGINIIKKGKNRYYSPKLKREMIDKVLLEGRSQKKCKS
;
A
#
# COMPACT_ATOMS: atom_id res chain seq x y z
N MET A 1 -15.86 2.53 -8.00
CA MET A 1 -14.85 3.55 -8.40
C MET A 1 -13.52 3.26 -7.71
N LYS A 2 -12.38 3.58 -8.34
CA LYS A 2 -11.06 3.57 -7.68
C LYS A 2 -10.67 5.02 -7.39
N LEU A 3 -10.18 5.30 -6.18
CA LEU A 3 -9.62 6.62 -5.84
C LEU A 3 -8.48 6.97 -6.80
N THR A 4 -8.53 8.18 -7.35
CA THR A 4 -7.45 8.79 -8.11
C THR A 4 -6.25 9.11 -7.19
N TYR A 5 -5.14 9.60 -7.75
CA TYR A 5 -4.03 10.00 -6.90
C TYR A 5 -4.40 11.27 -6.12
N GLU A 6 -5.05 12.19 -6.81
CA GLU A 6 -5.54 13.47 -6.31
C GLU A 6 -6.53 13.25 -5.14
N ASP A 7 -7.48 12.32 -5.27
CA ASP A 7 -8.41 12.00 -4.18
C ASP A 7 -7.67 11.55 -2.90
N LYS A 8 -6.62 10.73 -3.06
CA LYS A 8 -5.85 10.22 -1.91
C LYS A 8 -5.03 11.30 -1.22
N VAL A 9 -4.49 12.25 -2.01
CA VAL A 9 -3.78 13.41 -1.49
C VAL A 9 -4.75 14.28 -0.70
N GLN A 10 -5.92 14.60 -1.29
CA GLN A 10 -6.94 15.41 -0.64
C GLN A 10 -7.46 14.77 0.66
N ILE A 11 -7.73 13.46 0.66
CA ILE A 11 -8.14 12.74 1.88
C ILE A 11 -7.06 12.85 2.96
N TYR A 12 -5.78 12.76 2.62
CA TYR A 12 -4.69 12.84 3.59
C TYR A 12 -4.57 14.25 4.18
N GLU A 13 -4.69 15.29 3.36
CA GLU A 13 -4.67 16.69 3.81
C GLU A 13 -5.85 17.00 4.74
N LEU A 14 -7.08 16.62 4.34
CA LEU A 14 -8.27 16.76 5.18
C LEU A 14 -8.11 16.00 6.50
N ARG A 15 -7.50 14.80 6.46
CA ARG A 15 -7.21 14.04 7.68
C ARG A 15 -6.25 14.78 8.60
N LYS A 16 -5.22 15.44 8.06
CA LYS A 16 -4.26 16.28 8.83
C LYS A 16 -4.93 17.53 9.41
N GLN A 17 -5.94 18.08 8.74
CA GLN A 17 -6.77 19.18 9.24
C GLN A 17 -7.74 18.77 10.36
N GLY A 18 -7.86 17.47 10.65
CA GLY A 18 -8.67 16.96 11.76
C GLY A 18 -9.99 16.33 11.34
N GLU A 19 -10.27 16.19 10.04
CA GLU A 19 -11.52 15.56 9.58
C GLU A 19 -11.64 14.10 10.05
N SER A 20 -12.87 13.72 10.39
CA SER A 20 -13.16 12.37 10.88
C SER A 20 -13.16 11.35 9.74
N PHE A 21 -12.73 10.12 10.05
CA PHE A 21 -12.77 9.03 9.07
C PHE A 21 -14.19 8.72 8.57
N ILE A 22 -15.22 8.95 9.40
CA ILE A 22 -16.63 8.72 9.01
C ILE A 22 -17.04 9.72 7.94
N ARG A 23 -16.72 11.01 8.12
CA ARG A 23 -17.03 12.05 7.12
C ARG A 23 -16.28 11.81 5.81
N LEU A 24 -15.00 11.48 5.88
CA LEU A 24 -14.19 11.14 4.70
C LEU A 24 -14.72 9.87 3.99
N SER A 25 -15.12 8.86 4.76
CA SER A 25 -15.72 7.63 4.23
C SER A 25 -16.98 7.92 3.42
N ASN A 26 -17.87 8.73 3.97
CA ASN A 26 -19.13 9.09 3.32
C ASN A 26 -18.92 9.99 2.11
N GLN A 27 -18.02 10.97 2.20
CA GLN A 27 -17.72 11.91 1.12
C GLN A 27 -17.10 11.22 -0.10
N PHE A 28 -16.14 10.32 0.12
CA PHE A 28 -15.40 9.66 -0.97
C PHE A 28 -15.94 8.27 -1.33
N GLY A 29 -16.93 7.75 -0.58
CA GLY A 29 -17.50 6.42 -0.78
C GLY A 29 -16.51 5.28 -0.51
N VAL A 30 -15.65 5.43 0.50
CA VAL A 30 -14.54 4.51 0.80
C VAL A 30 -14.67 3.98 2.21
N ASN A 31 -14.45 2.67 2.41
CA ASN A 31 -14.46 2.10 3.75
C ASN A 31 -13.42 2.76 4.68
N ILE A 32 -13.84 3.07 5.91
CA ILE A 32 -13.02 3.58 7.02
C ILE A 32 -11.74 2.77 7.22
N SER A 33 -11.80 1.44 7.10
CA SER A 33 -10.62 0.58 7.25
C SER A 33 -9.56 0.87 6.18
N GLY A 34 -9.98 1.08 4.93
CA GLY A 34 -9.13 1.46 3.81
C GLY A 34 -8.50 2.83 4.02
N LEU A 35 -9.25 3.80 4.54
CA LEU A 35 -8.74 5.13 4.88
C LEU A 35 -7.70 5.06 6.01
N LYS A 36 -7.96 4.32 7.09
CA LYS A 36 -7.01 4.12 8.18
C LYS A 36 -5.71 3.49 7.68
N TYR A 37 -5.80 2.50 6.80
CA TYR A 37 -4.64 1.86 6.19
C TYR A 37 -3.83 2.83 5.33
N MET A 38 -4.51 3.61 4.47
CA MET A 38 -3.87 4.59 3.61
C MET A 38 -3.12 5.66 4.39
N VAL A 39 -3.74 6.21 5.44
CA VAL A 39 -3.10 7.22 6.31
C VAL A 39 -1.86 6.63 6.98
N LYS A 40 -1.94 5.41 7.54
CA LYS A 40 -0.79 4.72 8.15
C LYS A 40 0.35 4.49 7.15
N LEU A 41 0.03 4.16 5.91
CA LEU A 41 1.04 3.98 4.85
C LEU A 41 1.78 5.28 4.56
N ILE A 42 1.04 6.38 4.41
CA ILE A 42 1.61 7.70 4.13
C ILE A 42 2.44 8.18 5.32
N ASP A 43 1.94 8.02 6.55
CA ASP A 43 2.69 8.42 7.76
C ASP A 43 4.01 7.65 7.92
N ARG A 44 4.08 6.40 7.42
CA ARG A 44 5.29 5.58 7.51
C ARG A 44 6.29 5.85 6.38
N TYR A 45 5.83 5.99 5.14
CA TYR A 45 6.69 5.98 3.95
C TYR A 45 6.66 7.30 3.16
N GLY A 46 5.89 8.29 3.62
CA GLY A 46 5.65 9.54 2.93
C GLY A 46 4.60 9.44 1.81
N ILE A 47 4.19 10.60 1.30
CA ILE A 47 3.09 10.72 0.32
C ILE A 47 3.39 10.08 -1.03
N ASN A 48 4.66 9.87 -1.37
CA ASN A 48 5.04 9.23 -2.63
C ASN A 48 4.58 7.76 -2.72
N ILE A 49 4.31 7.09 -1.59
CA ILE A 49 3.89 5.68 -1.58
C ILE A 49 2.52 5.46 -2.23
N ILE A 50 1.64 6.46 -2.22
CA ILE A 50 0.31 6.37 -2.83
C ILE A 50 0.30 6.71 -4.32
N LYS A 51 1.40 7.28 -4.84
CA LYS A 51 1.59 7.54 -6.27
C LYS A 51 1.79 6.20 -6.96
N LYS A 52 0.84 5.82 -7.81
CA LYS A 52 0.98 4.60 -8.61
C LYS A 52 2.07 4.79 -9.65
N GLY A 53 3.21 4.12 -9.45
CA GLY A 53 4.20 3.90 -10.50
C GLY A 53 3.77 2.78 -11.45
N LYS A 54 4.55 2.58 -12.52
CA LYS A 54 4.47 1.36 -13.32
C LYS A 54 4.94 0.20 -12.45
N ASN A 55 4.19 -0.91 -12.43
CA ASN A 55 4.65 -2.12 -11.78
C ASN A 55 5.99 -2.53 -12.40
N ARG A 56 7.00 -2.82 -11.57
CA ARG A 56 8.26 -3.34 -12.06
C ARG A 56 8.00 -4.71 -12.68
N TYR A 57 8.24 -4.83 -13.98
CA TYR A 57 8.18 -6.11 -14.66
C TYR A 57 9.42 -6.92 -14.29
N TYR A 58 9.20 -8.18 -13.91
CA TYR A 58 10.26 -9.17 -13.71
C TYR A 58 10.09 -10.26 -14.77
N SER A 59 11.20 -10.63 -15.42
CA SER A 59 11.19 -11.65 -16.47
C SER A 59 10.75 -13.01 -15.91
N PRO A 60 10.13 -13.89 -16.73
CA PRO A 60 9.73 -15.23 -16.28
C PRO A 60 10.90 -16.04 -15.72
N LYS A 61 12.09 -15.91 -16.34
CA LYS A 61 13.32 -16.56 -15.89
C LYS A 61 13.70 -16.13 -14.47
N LEU A 62 13.73 -14.81 -14.20
CA LEU A 62 14.07 -14.29 -12.88
C LEU A 62 13.06 -14.72 -11.82
N LYS A 63 11.76 -14.73 -12.16
CA LYS A 63 10.72 -15.22 -11.25
C LYS A 63 10.95 -16.69 -10.89
N ARG A 64 11.31 -17.52 -11.88
CA ARG A 64 11.60 -18.94 -11.66
C ARG A 64 12.83 -19.15 -10.80
N GLU A 65 13.94 -18.45 -11.10
CA GLU A 65 15.16 -18.49 -10.29
C GLU A 65 14.91 -18.11 -8.83
N MET A 66 14.08 -17.09 -8.57
CA MET A 66 13.70 -16.69 -7.21
C MET A 66 12.92 -17.79 -6.49
N ILE A 67 11.98 -18.46 -7.18
CA ILE A 67 11.21 -19.57 -6.62
C ILE A 67 12.12 -20.76 -6.30
N ASP A 68 12.99 -21.14 -7.23
CA ASP A 68 13.89 -22.29 -7.07
C ASP A 68 14.89 -22.05 -5.92
N LYS A 69 15.40 -20.82 -5.74
CA LYS A 69 16.22 -20.44 -4.57
C LYS A 69 15.50 -20.59 -3.24
N VAL A 70 14.20 -20.34 -3.20
CA VAL A 70 13.41 -20.52 -1.97
C VAL A 70 13.14 -22.00 -1.70
N LEU A 71 12.76 -22.76 -2.74
CA LEU A 71 12.36 -24.16 -2.61
C LEU A 71 13.53 -25.12 -2.44
N LEU A 72 14.63 -24.91 -3.15
CA LEU A 72 15.77 -25.83 -3.19
C LEU A 72 16.91 -25.40 -2.28
N GLU A 73 17.23 -24.09 -2.24
CA GLU A 73 18.34 -23.56 -1.44
C GLU A 73 17.90 -23.11 -0.03
N GLY A 74 16.62 -23.24 0.30
CA GLY A 74 16.09 -22.91 1.64
C GLY A 74 16.19 -21.43 2.02
N ARG A 75 16.38 -20.52 1.06
CA ARG A 75 16.54 -19.05 1.29
C ARG A 75 15.23 -18.34 1.68
N SER A 76 14.27 -19.06 2.25
CA SER A 76 13.08 -18.43 2.80
C SER A 76 13.46 -17.49 3.96
N GLN A 77 12.78 -16.36 4.07
CA GLN A 77 12.89 -15.51 5.26
C GLN A 77 12.23 -16.22 6.45
N LYS A 78 12.87 -17.24 7.04
CA LYS A 78 12.47 -17.76 8.36
C LYS A 78 12.73 -16.66 9.40
N LYS A 79 11.74 -15.79 9.62
CA LYS A 79 11.58 -15.02 10.86
C LYS A 79 10.30 -15.47 11.57
N CYS A 80 10.32 -16.69 12.08
CA CYS A 80 9.51 -17.08 13.23
C CYS A 80 10.44 -17.90 14.13
N LYS A 81 11.21 -17.23 14.99
CA LYS A 81 11.58 -17.84 16.27
C LYS A 81 10.35 -17.59 17.15
N SER A 82 9.56 -18.65 17.34
CA SER A 82 8.60 -18.76 18.45
C SER A 82 9.36 -18.78 19.76
#